data_AF-A0A2R7Y1U4-F1
#
_entry.id   AF-A0A2R7Y1U4-F1
#
_cell.length_a   1.000
_cell.length_b   1.000
_cell.length_c   1.000
_cell.angle_alpha   90.00
_cell.angle_beta   90.00
_cell.angle_gamma   90.00
#
_symmetry.space_group_name_H-M   'P 1'
#
loop_
_entity.id
_entity.type
_entity.pdbx_description
1 polymer ?
#
loop_
_entity_poly.entity_id
_entity_poly.type
_entity_poly.pdbx_seq_one_letter_code
_entity_poly.pdbx_strand_id
1 'polypeptide(L)'
;MQGQVRKGQVKARIDYKGCRKHGVRVAAGRETVPQEERLNPERPHIQQPFRGRGRVNLNTVEEVTAQVLQKVRPSLVESEKLMRLADRLLEAVKDASRNYEGVLDARLEGSVAKGTWIRGREEVDVFVQFSRELGKDRLEKAILEIGNVVIKKFGGKTRLRYAEHPYVEGMLNGIRVNVVACYRVEPGMWLSAVDRTPYHTEYVKSRLAGALADEIRLTKAFMLGCGVYGAEIRVGGFSGYLAELLTLNYGGFLKMVEAASSWRPPVCIDIEGHYASKKEALEAFGRPHIVVVDPVDKKRNVAAAVTETKLSEFILASRLFLNSPSERFFYIPERVSKCRTMTEVRRALRGRCILGLRLRVQQKPPDVLWGEIKHTLMGIRRALEHEGFRTFRYDAWSEDDTCVMLFELQGLNLPPYYLHCGPPVYLDNAFDFVKKHVEAQDTVAGPWVSGSRLYVLKSRSKTSVVDILRIRLTRGDVSVSAGLMDAIKKARIYKSGEELAKLASRNVSFRQFLFDFLEARPPFLSRQGQ
;
A
#
# COMPACT_ATOMS: atom_id res chain seq x y z
N MET A 1 54.20 -40.21 28.70
CA MET A 1 53.47 -41.38 28.16
C MET A 1 52.50 -40.84 27.11
N GLN A 2 52.84 -40.87 25.81
CA GLN A 2 52.39 -41.90 24.83
C GLN A 2 50.86 -42.15 24.93
N GLY A 3 50.00 -41.99 23.92
CA GLY A 3 50.18 -41.78 22.48
C GLY A 3 48.83 -41.44 21.79
N GLN A 4 48.92 -41.20 20.48
CA GLN A 4 47.90 -40.77 19.50
C GLN A 4 46.73 -41.76 19.31
N VAL A 5 45.59 -41.31 18.75
CA VAL A 5 45.05 -41.72 17.42
C VAL A 5 44.02 -40.69 16.89
N ARG A 6 44.14 -40.33 15.61
CA ARG A 6 43.26 -39.48 14.78
C ARG A 6 41.95 -40.18 14.38
N LYS A 7 40.85 -39.44 14.19
CA LYS A 7 39.89 -39.66 13.09
C LYS A 7 39.33 -38.33 12.59
N GLY A 8 39.44 -38.10 11.29
CA GLY A 8 38.83 -36.98 10.58
C GLY A 8 37.74 -37.42 9.61
N GLN A 9 37.31 -36.44 8.79
CA GLN A 9 36.49 -36.48 7.57
C GLN A 9 35.05 -35.95 7.75
N VAL A 10 34.75 -34.73 7.26
CA VAL A 10 34.58 -34.24 5.86
C VAL A 10 33.08 -34.15 5.53
N LYS A 11 32.63 -32.91 5.35
CA LYS A 11 31.34 -32.53 4.73
C LYS A 11 31.38 -32.92 3.25
N ALA A 12 30.34 -33.60 2.76
CA ALA A 12 30.11 -33.79 1.33
C ALA A 12 28.77 -33.17 0.92
N ARG A 13 28.86 -32.20 0.00
CA ARG A 13 27.79 -31.72 -0.89
C ARG A 13 27.36 -32.86 -1.81
N ILE A 14 26.09 -32.88 -2.21
CA ILE A 14 25.65 -33.65 -3.38
C ILE A 14 24.94 -32.70 -4.34
N ASP A 15 25.63 -32.42 -5.43
CA ASP A 15 25.14 -31.81 -6.67
C ASP A 15 24.41 -32.87 -7.51
N TYR A 16 23.30 -32.49 -8.13
CA TYR A 16 22.59 -33.29 -9.13
C TYR A 16 23.14 -32.98 -10.54
N LYS A 17 23.81 -33.94 -11.19
CA LYS A 17 23.99 -33.99 -12.67
C LYS A 17 24.16 -35.41 -13.22
N GLY A 18 23.30 -35.76 -14.20
CA GLY A 18 23.52 -36.72 -15.30
C GLY A 18 23.41 -38.22 -14.95
N CYS A 19 22.99 -39.15 -15.80
CA CYS A 19 22.69 -39.12 -17.24
C CYS A 19 22.03 -40.45 -17.68
N ARG A 20 21.16 -40.35 -18.69
CA ARG A 20 20.92 -41.26 -19.85
C ARG A 20 20.28 -42.66 -19.70
N LYS A 21 19.16 -42.75 -20.45
CA LYS A 21 18.80 -43.69 -21.54
C LYS A 21 19.00 -45.19 -21.29
N HIS A 22 17.92 -45.96 -21.39
CA HIS A 22 17.82 -47.16 -22.24
C HIS A 22 16.40 -47.23 -22.81
N GLY A 23 16.30 -47.43 -24.12
CA GLY A 23 15.03 -47.56 -24.83
C GLY A 23 14.64 -49.01 -25.03
N VAL A 24 13.34 -49.26 -25.17
CA VAL A 24 12.81 -50.44 -25.83
C VAL A 24 11.65 -49.98 -26.73
N ARG A 25 11.77 -50.29 -28.02
CA ARG A 25 10.73 -50.18 -29.05
C ARG A 25 9.81 -51.40 -28.94
N VAL A 26 8.49 -51.22 -29.01
CA VAL A 26 7.56 -52.18 -29.67
C VAL A 26 6.45 -51.39 -30.36
N ALA A 27 5.99 -51.94 -31.49
CA ALA A 27 5.40 -51.30 -32.64
C ALA A 27 3.88 -51.04 -32.60
N ALA A 28 3.50 -50.05 -33.41
CA ALA A 28 2.27 -49.82 -34.18
C ALA A 28 1.04 -50.71 -33.97
N GLY A 29 -0.07 -50.06 -33.58
CA GLY A 29 -1.45 -50.45 -33.91
C GLY A 29 -2.18 -49.20 -34.41
N ARG A 30 -2.68 -49.25 -35.64
CA ARG A 30 -3.46 -48.21 -36.32
C ARG A 30 -4.90 -48.25 -35.80
N GLU A 31 -5.45 -47.12 -35.38
CA GLU A 31 -6.90 -46.90 -35.46
C GLU A 31 -7.18 -45.48 -35.95
N THR A 32 -8.07 -45.44 -36.93
CA THR A 32 -8.45 -44.38 -37.84
C THR A 32 -9.48 -43.45 -37.22
N VAL A 33 -9.28 -42.13 -37.33
CA VAL A 33 -10.31 -41.10 -37.05
C VAL A 33 -10.62 -40.39 -38.38
N PRO A 34 -11.90 -40.20 -38.77
CA PRO A 34 -12.24 -39.64 -40.08
C PRO A 34 -11.97 -38.13 -40.18
N GLN A 35 -11.60 -37.72 -41.40
CA GLN A 35 -11.47 -36.34 -41.86
C GLN A 35 -12.83 -35.78 -42.31
N GLU A 36 -13.09 -34.52 -41.97
CA GLU A 36 -13.90 -33.51 -42.68
C GLU A 36 -13.64 -32.20 -41.88
N GLU A 37 -13.37 -31.00 -42.40
CA GLU A 37 -13.27 -30.45 -43.75
C GLU A 37 -12.48 -29.12 -43.57
N ARG A 38 -11.59 -28.76 -44.51
CA ARG A 38 -10.86 -27.47 -44.51
C ARG A 38 -11.65 -26.45 -45.32
N LEU A 39 -11.96 -25.29 -44.74
CA LEU A 39 -12.27 -24.06 -45.49
C LEU A 39 -11.53 -22.87 -44.86
N ASN A 40 -10.84 -22.12 -45.73
CA ASN A 40 -9.97 -20.97 -45.46
C ASN A 40 -10.82 -19.67 -45.24
N PRO A 41 -10.23 -18.57 -44.73
CA PRO A 41 -10.94 -17.50 -44.02
C PRO A 41 -11.38 -16.33 -44.91
N GLU A 42 -12.54 -15.74 -44.60
CA GLU A 42 -12.91 -14.39 -45.06
C GLU A 42 -13.46 -13.53 -43.90
N ARG A 43 -12.80 -12.38 -43.72
CA ARG A 43 -13.28 -11.05 -43.24
C ARG A 43 -14.07 -10.95 -41.92
N PRO A 44 -13.58 -10.21 -40.90
CA PRO A 44 -14.40 -9.83 -39.77
C PRO A 44 -15.34 -8.67 -40.15
N HIS A 45 -16.64 -8.89 -39.95
CA HIS A 45 -17.69 -7.88 -39.98
C HIS A 45 -17.40 -6.74 -38.99
N ILE A 46 -17.26 -5.53 -39.52
CA ILE A 46 -17.28 -4.28 -38.75
C ILE A 46 -18.72 -4.07 -38.28
N GLN A 47 -19.01 -4.35 -37.01
CA GLN A 47 -20.22 -3.86 -36.36
C GLN A 47 -20.07 -2.36 -36.08
N GLN A 48 -20.90 -1.56 -36.74
CA GLN A 48 -21.02 -0.12 -36.55
C GLN A 48 -21.48 0.20 -35.11
N PRO A 49 -20.97 1.26 -34.48
CA PRO A 49 -21.49 1.69 -33.18
C PRO A 49 -22.83 2.41 -33.34
N PHE A 50 -23.76 2.05 -32.46
CA PHE A 50 -25.03 2.73 -32.19
C PHE A 50 -24.87 4.25 -32.17
N ARG A 51 -25.51 4.96 -33.11
CA ARG A 51 -25.69 6.42 -33.08
C ARG A 51 -26.77 6.78 -32.06
N GLY A 52 -26.37 6.95 -30.80
CA GLY A 52 -27.14 7.70 -29.81
C GLY A 52 -26.79 9.19 -29.90
N ARG A 53 -27.75 10.03 -30.28
CA ARG A 53 -27.62 11.50 -30.28
C ARG A 53 -27.51 12.01 -28.84
N GLY A 54 -26.35 12.56 -28.51
CA GLY A 54 -26.11 13.47 -27.39
C GLY A 54 -24.80 14.18 -27.67
N ARG A 55 -24.77 15.52 -27.59
CA ARG A 55 -23.55 16.31 -27.81
C ARG A 55 -22.48 15.82 -26.82
N VAL A 56 -21.50 15.05 -27.29
CA VAL A 56 -20.31 14.73 -26.50
C VAL A 56 -19.36 15.91 -26.69
N ASN A 57 -19.41 16.87 -25.77
CA ASN A 57 -18.23 17.71 -25.55
C ASN A 57 -17.15 16.78 -24.99
N LEU A 58 -16.27 16.28 -25.85
CA LEU A 58 -15.01 15.69 -25.41
C LEU A 58 -14.13 16.87 -25.01
N ASN A 59 -14.07 17.18 -23.72
CA ASN A 59 -13.12 18.18 -23.24
C ASN A 59 -11.71 17.69 -23.62
N THR A 60 -10.87 18.60 -24.11
CA THR A 60 -9.46 18.30 -24.34
C THR A 60 -8.73 18.13 -23.00
N VAL A 61 -7.57 17.48 -23.01
CA VAL A 61 -6.77 17.35 -21.78
C VAL A 61 -6.39 18.73 -21.25
N GLU A 62 -6.05 19.64 -22.15
CA GLU A 62 -5.67 21.02 -21.90
C GLU A 62 -6.79 21.83 -21.24
N GLU A 63 -8.03 21.70 -21.73
CA GLU A 63 -9.19 22.36 -21.12
C GLU A 63 -9.44 21.88 -19.70
N VAL A 64 -9.38 20.56 -19.47
CA VAL A 64 -9.60 19.97 -18.15
C VAL A 64 -8.49 20.39 -17.18
N THR A 65 -7.22 20.31 -17.59
CA THR A 65 -6.11 20.69 -16.71
C THR A 65 -6.13 22.19 -16.39
N ALA A 66 -6.50 23.05 -17.33
CA ALA A 66 -6.66 24.48 -17.08
C ALA A 66 -7.77 24.76 -16.05
N GLN A 67 -8.93 24.10 -16.17
CA GLN A 67 -10.04 24.23 -15.20
C GLN A 67 -9.65 23.74 -13.81
N VAL A 68 -8.97 22.58 -13.74
CA VAL A 68 -8.48 22.04 -12.47
C VAL A 68 -7.46 22.99 -11.85
N LEU A 69 -6.54 23.53 -12.66
CA LEU A 69 -5.47 24.41 -12.19
C LEU A 69 -6.02 25.65 -11.48
N GLN A 70 -7.08 26.27 -12.03
CA GLN A 70 -7.75 27.42 -11.38
C GLN A 70 -8.24 27.10 -9.96
N LYS A 71 -8.63 25.85 -9.71
CA LYS A 71 -9.17 25.39 -8.42
C LYS A 71 -8.05 24.97 -7.46
N VAL A 72 -7.02 24.28 -7.94
CA VAL A 72 -5.94 23.72 -7.10
C VAL A 72 -4.79 24.70 -6.86
N ARG A 73 -4.60 25.69 -7.73
CA ARG A 73 -3.59 26.73 -7.59
C ARG A 73 -3.99 27.72 -6.50
N PRO A 74 -3.14 27.94 -5.48
CA PRO A 74 -3.33 29.02 -4.54
C PRO A 74 -3.33 30.39 -5.24
N SER A 75 -4.20 31.28 -4.78
CA SER A 75 -4.14 32.69 -5.18
C SER A 75 -2.89 33.37 -4.63
N LEU A 76 -2.53 34.52 -5.19
CA LEU A 76 -1.41 35.33 -4.70
C LEU A 76 -1.64 35.72 -3.23
N VAL A 77 -2.85 36.14 -2.87
CA VAL A 77 -3.21 36.51 -1.51
C VAL A 77 -3.09 35.33 -0.53
N GLU A 78 -3.55 34.14 -0.91
CA GLU A 78 -3.38 32.92 -0.10
C GLU A 78 -1.90 32.59 0.09
N SER A 79 -1.10 32.69 -0.99
CA SER A 79 0.34 32.41 -0.97
C SER A 79 1.11 33.38 -0.08
N GLU A 80 0.83 34.68 -0.18
CA GLU A 80 1.46 35.69 0.67
C GLU A 80 1.05 35.55 2.15
N LYS A 81 -0.20 35.19 2.42
CA LYS A 81 -0.66 34.93 3.79
C LYS A 81 0.05 33.72 4.39
N LEU A 82 0.15 32.63 3.63
CA LEU A 82 0.81 31.40 4.09
C LEU A 82 2.33 31.62 4.27
N MET A 83 2.99 32.32 3.34
CA MET A 83 4.42 32.64 3.49
C MET A 83 4.67 33.56 4.69
N ARG A 84 3.87 34.60 4.90
CA ARG A 84 3.99 35.45 6.12
C ARG A 84 3.85 34.64 7.41
N LEU A 85 2.95 33.66 7.43
CA LEU A 85 2.83 32.76 8.58
C LEU A 85 4.08 31.88 8.71
N ALA A 86 4.55 31.30 7.61
CA ALA A 86 5.74 30.46 7.58
C ALA A 86 7.00 31.20 8.05
N ASP A 87 7.20 32.44 7.60
CA ASP A 87 8.33 33.28 8.01
C ASP A 87 8.26 33.64 9.50
N ARG A 88 7.07 33.99 10.00
CA ARG A 88 6.87 34.25 11.44
C ARG A 88 7.11 32.99 12.29
N LEU A 89 6.69 31.83 11.81
CA LEU A 89 6.93 30.56 12.49
C LEU A 89 8.42 30.22 12.49
N LEU A 90 9.08 30.37 11.34
CA LEU A 90 10.52 30.14 11.21
C LEU A 90 11.31 31.02 12.18
N GLU A 91 11.00 32.32 12.26
CA GLU A 91 11.68 33.22 13.18
C GLU A 91 11.40 32.85 14.64
N ALA A 92 10.15 32.50 14.98
CA ALA A 92 9.81 32.06 16.33
C ALA A 92 10.51 30.74 16.71
N VAL A 93 10.69 29.81 15.76
CA VAL A 93 11.47 28.59 15.97
C VAL A 93 12.93 28.95 16.20
N LYS A 94 13.53 29.82 15.37
CA LYS A 94 14.91 30.29 15.54
C LYS A 94 15.11 30.92 16.91
N ASP A 95 14.23 31.84 17.31
CA ASP A 95 14.25 32.48 18.62
C ASP A 95 14.18 31.46 19.76
N ALA A 96 13.23 30.51 19.69
CA ALA A 96 13.05 29.49 20.71
C ALA A 96 14.20 28.49 20.77
N SER A 97 14.91 28.25 19.66
CA SER A 97 15.98 27.27 19.56
C SER A 97 17.38 27.83 19.83
N ARG A 98 17.57 29.16 19.91
CA ARG A 98 18.89 29.82 20.04
C ARG A 98 19.74 29.32 21.20
N ASN A 99 19.13 29.00 22.33
CA ASN A 99 19.83 28.62 23.56
C ASN A 99 19.90 27.09 23.77
N TYR A 100 19.42 26.30 22.81
CA TYR A 100 19.47 24.85 22.90
C TYR A 100 20.82 24.32 22.43
N GLU A 101 21.43 23.44 23.25
CA GLU A 101 22.68 22.76 22.91
C GLU A 101 22.56 22.02 21.57
N GLY A 102 23.53 22.25 20.69
CA GLY A 102 23.63 21.54 19.42
C GLY A 102 22.68 22.02 18.32
N VAL A 103 21.82 23.03 18.53
CA VAL A 103 21.07 23.65 17.42
C VAL A 103 22.01 24.49 16.56
N LEU A 104 21.92 24.33 15.24
CA LEU A 104 22.76 25.04 14.27
C LEU A 104 21.98 26.06 13.44
N ASP A 105 20.75 25.76 13.04
CA ASP A 105 19.86 26.65 12.29
C ASP A 105 18.43 26.07 12.23
N ALA A 106 17.50 26.83 11.66
CA ALA A 106 16.21 26.32 11.23
C ALA A 106 15.89 26.78 9.80
N ARG A 107 15.21 25.91 9.03
CA ARG A 107 14.86 26.16 7.62
C ARG A 107 13.41 25.81 7.35
N LEU A 108 12.80 26.54 6.42
CA LEU A 108 11.50 26.19 5.88
C LEU A 108 11.69 25.14 4.78
N GLU A 109 10.96 24.04 4.88
CA GLU A 109 11.05 22.90 3.98
C GLU A 109 9.66 22.56 3.40
N GLY A 110 9.58 21.43 2.69
CA GLY A 110 8.30 20.91 2.20
C GLY A 110 7.70 21.73 1.05
N SER A 111 6.41 21.48 0.78
CA SER A 111 5.75 22.00 -0.43
C SER A 111 5.55 23.52 -0.43
N VAL A 112 5.51 24.15 0.75
CA VAL A 112 5.46 25.61 0.90
C VAL A 112 6.81 26.22 0.51
N ALA A 113 7.94 25.71 1.03
CA ALA A 113 9.27 26.19 0.68
C ALA A 113 9.58 26.11 -0.82
N LYS A 114 9.02 25.09 -1.48
CA LYS A 114 9.15 24.84 -2.93
C LYS A 114 8.13 25.61 -3.77
N GLY A 115 7.08 26.17 -3.16
CA GLY A 115 5.98 26.78 -3.90
C GLY A 115 5.19 25.80 -4.77
N THR A 116 5.03 24.54 -4.32
CA THR A 116 4.32 23.45 -5.04
C THR A 116 3.14 22.87 -4.26
N TRP A 117 2.66 23.60 -3.26
CA TRP A 117 1.51 23.21 -2.43
C TRP A 117 0.18 23.43 -3.17
N ILE A 118 -0.83 22.64 -2.80
CA ILE A 118 -2.19 22.68 -3.35
C ILE A 118 -3.12 23.40 -2.37
N ARG A 119 -4.01 24.27 -2.89
CA ARG A 119 -5.05 24.96 -2.11
C ARG A 119 -5.86 23.96 -1.25
N GLY A 120 -6.10 24.30 0.02
CA GLY A 120 -6.84 23.47 0.97
C GLY A 120 -6.04 22.33 1.58
N ARG A 121 -4.73 22.24 1.29
CA ARG A 121 -3.79 21.30 1.89
C ARG A 121 -2.52 22.02 2.37
N GLU A 122 -2.73 23.18 2.98
CA GLU A 122 -1.69 24.01 3.56
C GLU A 122 -0.95 23.26 4.68
N GLU A 123 0.38 23.23 4.57
CA GLU A 123 1.25 22.59 5.55
C GLU A 123 2.58 23.31 5.60
N VAL A 124 2.94 23.83 6.76
CA VAL A 124 4.19 24.55 6.99
C VAL A 124 5.15 23.62 7.72
N ASP A 125 6.23 23.25 7.05
CA ASP A 125 7.25 22.36 7.58
C ASP A 125 8.50 23.17 7.96
N VAL A 126 8.77 23.32 9.27
CA VAL A 126 9.98 23.99 9.77
C VAL A 126 10.93 22.94 10.33
N PHE A 127 12.11 22.83 9.73
CA PHE A 127 13.14 21.88 10.11
C PHE A 127 14.19 22.57 10.97
N VAL A 128 14.41 22.07 12.18
CA VAL A 128 15.49 22.49 13.08
C VAL A 128 16.69 21.58 12.85
N GLN A 129 17.82 22.18 12.47
CA GLN A 129 19.06 21.48 12.19
C GLN A 129 19.92 21.40 13.44
N PHE A 130 20.25 20.17 13.84
CA PHE A 130 21.11 19.89 14.98
C PHE A 130 22.49 19.40 14.53
N SER A 131 23.50 19.57 15.38
CA SER A 131 24.82 18.97 15.23
C SER A 131 24.72 17.46 15.27
N ARG A 132 25.48 16.80 14.38
CA ARG A 132 25.58 15.33 14.30
C ARG A 132 26.13 14.67 15.58
N GLU A 133 26.76 15.44 16.44
CA GLU A 133 27.31 14.98 17.73
C GLU A 133 26.22 14.87 18.81
N LEU A 134 25.06 15.50 18.60
CA LEU A 134 23.97 15.47 19.57
C LEU A 134 23.25 14.11 19.53
N GLY A 135 23.21 13.42 20.67
CA GLY A 135 22.50 12.15 20.80
C GLY A 135 20.99 12.28 20.53
N LYS A 136 20.39 11.23 19.95
CA LYS A 136 18.98 11.18 19.56
C LYS A 136 18.02 11.59 20.68
N ASP A 137 18.24 11.11 21.90
CA ASP A 137 17.39 11.41 23.06
C ASP A 137 17.40 12.89 23.44
N ARG A 138 18.54 13.58 23.31
CA ARG A 138 18.64 15.02 23.57
C ARG A 138 17.98 15.83 22.47
N LEU A 139 18.20 15.44 21.21
CA LEU A 139 17.54 16.03 20.04
C LEU A 139 16.01 15.92 20.16
N GLU A 140 15.51 14.75 20.57
CA GLU A 140 14.09 14.52 20.81
C GLU A 140 13.54 15.45 21.89
N LYS A 141 14.16 15.51 23.07
CA LYS A 141 13.72 16.43 24.13
C LYS A 141 13.69 17.89 23.65
N ALA A 142 14.76 18.34 22.97
CA ALA A 142 14.86 19.70 22.47
C ALA A 142 13.74 20.03 21.47
N ILE A 143 13.48 19.18 20.48
CA ILE A 143 12.46 19.46 19.47
C ILE A 143 11.05 19.44 20.05
N LEU A 144 10.79 18.56 21.03
CA LEU A 144 9.51 18.52 21.72
C LEU A 144 9.26 19.83 22.49
N GLU A 145 10.27 20.36 23.17
CA GLU A 145 10.15 21.63 23.89
C GLU A 145 9.99 22.80 22.93
N ILE A 146 10.89 22.94 21.94
CA ILE A 146 10.85 24.01 20.93
C ILE A 146 9.50 24.03 20.22
N GLY A 147 9.06 22.89 19.69
CA GLY A 147 7.80 22.77 18.96
C GLY A 147 6.59 23.10 19.84
N ASN A 148 6.57 22.63 21.10
CA ASN A 148 5.49 22.95 22.04
C ASN A 148 5.43 24.45 22.38
N VAL A 149 6.58 25.08 22.65
CA VAL A 149 6.65 26.51 22.96
C VAL A 149 6.15 27.33 21.78
N VAL A 150 6.66 27.06 20.57
CA VAL A 150 6.31 27.82 19.37
C VAL A 150 4.84 27.63 19.02
N ILE A 151 4.33 26.40 18.96
CA ILE A 151 2.94 26.17 18.56
C ILE A 151 1.97 26.82 19.57
N LYS A 152 2.25 26.71 20.88
CA LYS A 152 1.43 27.38 21.91
C LYS A 152 1.50 28.91 21.82
N LYS A 153 2.67 29.48 21.53
CA LYS A 153 2.84 30.94 21.32
C LYS A 153 1.93 31.49 20.22
N PHE A 154 1.62 30.67 19.20
CA PHE A 154 0.69 31.02 18.13
C PHE A 154 -0.76 30.60 18.40
N GLY A 155 -1.10 30.19 19.62
CA GLY A 155 -2.44 29.77 20.01
C GLY A 155 -2.85 28.37 19.51
N GLY A 156 -1.89 27.59 19.03
CA GLY A 156 -2.12 26.25 18.52
C GLY A 156 -2.23 25.19 19.60
N LYS A 157 -2.90 24.08 19.25
CA LYS A 157 -2.86 22.83 20.03
C LYS A 157 -1.81 21.92 19.42
N THR A 158 -0.91 21.41 20.25
CA THR A 158 0.07 20.41 19.81
C THR A 158 -0.53 19.01 19.81
N ARG A 159 -0.12 18.22 18.83
CA ARG A 159 -0.26 16.77 18.80
C ARG A 159 1.16 16.21 18.69
N LEU A 160 1.64 15.65 19.79
CA LEU A 160 2.88 14.88 19.80
C LEU A 160 2.69 13.66 18.90
N ARG A 161 3.48 13.56 17.85
CA ARG A 161 3.52 12.37 17.01
C ARG A 161 4.94 11.84 17.01
N TYR A 162 5.12 10.72 17.70
CA TYR A 162 6.36 9.97 17.62
C TYR A 162 6.42 9.26 16.26
N ALA A 163 7.58 9.18 15.63
CA ALA A 163 7.89 8.32 14.48
C ALA A 163 9.35 7.89 14.62
N GLU A 164 9.99 7.34 13.56
CA GLU A 164 11.45 7.09 13.57
C GLU A 164 12.27 8.36 13.89
N HIS A 165 11.70 9.54 13.58
CA HIS A 165 12.24 10.86 13.88
C HIS A 165 11.25 11.72 14.69
N PRO A 166 11.72 12.47 15.70
CA PRO A 166 10.87 13.26 16.55
C PRO A 166 10.41 14.54 15.82
N TYR A 167 9.10 14.80 15.87
CA TYR A 167 8.50 16.04 15.37
C TYR A 167 7.31 16.43 16.24
N VAL A 168 6.98 17.72 16.21
CA VAL A 168 5.79 18.27 16.85
C VAL A 168 4.86 18.78 15.76
N GLU A 169 3.66 18.21 15.69
CA GLU A 169 2.60 18.70 14.81
C GLU A 169 1.68 19.66 15.60
N GLY A 170 1.26 20.73 14.95
CA GLY A 170 0.29 21.69 15.47
C GLY A 170 -0.74 22.08 14.42
N MET A 171 -1.84 22.67 14.88
CA MET A 171 -2.86 23.28 14.02
C MET A 171 -3.00 24.75 14.37
N LEU A 172 -2.76 25.64 13.39
CA LEU A 172 -2.86 27.09 13.53
C LEU A 172 -3.86 27.63 12.50
N ASN A 173 -5.01 28.13 12.93
CA ASN A 173 -6.04 28.69 12.04
C ASN A 173 -6.41 27.76 10.86
N GLY A 174 -6.47 26.43 11.11
CA GLY A 174 -6.75 25.43 10.08
C GLY A 174 -5.55 24.99 9.22
N ILE A 175 -4.37 25.57 9.44
CA ILE A 175 -3.12 25.21 8.76
C ILE A 175 -2.33 24.23 9.63
N ARG A 176 -1.87 23.13 9.04
CA ARG A 176 -0.97 22.19 9.72
C ARG A 176 0.44 22.78 9.78
N VAL A 177 1.07 22.66 10.94
CA VAL A 177 2.45 23.10 11.16
C VAL A 177 3.24 21.95 11.75
N ASN A 178 4.37 21.62 11.14
CA ASN A 178 5.29 20.62 11.66
C ASN A 178 6.61 21.28 12.03
N VAL A 179 7.07 21.04 13.26
CA VAL A 179 8.42 21.39 13.70
C VAL A 179 9.20 20.09 13.81
N VAL A 180 10.14 19.88 12.89
CA VAL A 180 10.83 18.60 12.67
C VAL A 180 12.30 18.74 13.00
N ALA A 181 12.87 17.78 13.73
CA ALA A 181 14.31 17.75 13.95
C ALA A 181 15.03 16.99 12.84
N CYS A 182 16.18 17.49 12.41
CA CYS A 182 17.09 16.80 11.52
C CYS A 182 18.54 17.12 11.89
N TYR A 183 19.48 16.28 11.44
CA TYR A 183 20.90 16.58 11.58
C TYR A 183 21.42 17.36 10.38
N ARG A 184 22.32 18.32 10.63
CA ARG A 184 23.15 18.91 9.56
C ARG A 184 24.31 17.95 9.27
N VAL A 185 24.23 17.30 8.12
CA VAL A 185 25.20 16.30 7.66
C VAL A 185 25.56 16.55 6.21
N GLU A 186 26.77 16.19 5.81
CA GLU A 186 27.17 16.23 4.40
C GLU A 186 26.38 15.20 3.57
N PRO A 187 26.16 15.47 2.26
CA PRO A 187 25.53 14.51 1.36
C PRO A 187 26.18 13.12 1.42
N GLY A 188 25.35 12.10 1.65
CA GLY A 188 25.79 10.71 1.78
C GLY A 188 26.13 10.27 3.22
N MET A 189 26.24 11.20 4.17
CA MET A 189 26.50 10.93 5.59
C MET A 189 25.21 10.98 6.44
N TRP A 190 24.09 10.52 5.86
CA TRP A 190 22.77 10.54 6.47
C TRP A 190 22.73 9.71 7.77
N LEU A 191 22.29 10.31 8.87
CA LEU A 191 22.00 9.58 10.12
C LEU A 191 20.54 9.13 10.17
N SER A 192 19.70 9.76 9.36
CA SER A 192 18.26 9.76 9.49
C SER A 192 17.60 9.91 8.10
N ALA A 193 16.32 9.52 7.97
CA ALA A 193 15.58 9.72 6.73
C ALA A 193 15.37 11.21 6.43
N VAL A 194 15.10 11.99 7.47
CA VAL A 194 14.73 13.42 7.38
C VAL A 194 15.92 14.35 7.13
N ASP A 195 17.15 13.88 7.32
CA ASP A 195 18.38 14.64 7.03
C ASP A 195 18.52 14.98 5.53
N ARG A 196 17.88 14.19 4.67
CA ARG A 196 17.86 14.42 3.21
C ARG A 196 16.92 15.56 2.80
N THR A 197 15.94 15.91 3.62
CA THR A 197 14.86 16.84 3.24
C THR A 197 15.37 18.20 2.79
N PRO A 198 16.34 18.86 3.45
CA PRO A 198 16.90 20.12 2.97
C PRO A 198 17.51 20.01 1.56
N TYR A 199 18.23 18.92 1.30
CA TYR A 199 18.82 18.64 -0.01
C TYR A 199 17.75 18.33 -1.07
N HIS A 200 16.66 17.65 -0.69
CA HIS A 200 15.51 17.44 -1.57
C HIS A 200 14.84 18.76 -1.96
N THR A 201 14.66 19.67 -1.01
CA THR A 201 14.09 20.99 -1.26
C THR A 201 14.99 21.79 -2.19
N GLU A 202 16.30 21.85 -1.93
CA GLU A 202 17.27 22.53 -2.80
C GLU A 202 17.29 21.94 -4.21
N TYR A 203 17.34 20.62 -4.32
CA TYR A 203 17.30 19.91 -5.60
C TYR A 203 16.07 20.29 -6.43
N VAL A 204 14.88 20.25 -5.82
CA VAL A 204 13.63 20.61 -6.51
C VAL A 204 13.63 22.09 -6.88
N LYS A 205 13.98 22.99 -5.95
CA LYS A 205 14.00 24.44 -6.20
C LYS A 205 14.93 24.82 -7.36
N SER A 206 16.11 24.18 -7.44
CA SER A 206 17.06 24.44 -8.54
C SER A 206 16.53 24.09 -9.93
N ARG A 207 15.50 23.23 -10.01
CA ARG A 207 14.90 22.72 -11.26
C ARG A 207 13.47 23.21 -11.48
N LEU A 208 12.91 23.98 -10.54
CA LEU A 208 11.62 24.63 -10.72
C LEU A 208 11.79 25.87 -11.61
N ALA A 209 11.42 25.75 -12.88
CA ALA A 209 11.40 26.85 -13.83
C ALA A 209 10.02 26.97 -14.51
N GLY A 210 9.65 28.20 -14.86
CA GLY A 210 8.42 28.49 -15.61
C GLY A 210 7.16 27.94 -14.95
N ALA A 211 6.35 27.20 -15.71
CA ALA A 211 5.07 26.65 -15.28
C ALA A 211 5.18 25.34 -14.47
N LEU A 212 6.37 24.79 -14.23
CA LEU A 212 6.53 23.46 -13.62
C LEU A 212 5.93 23.33 -12.22
N ALA A 213 5.85 24.42 -11.44
CA ALA A 213 5.18 24.39 -10.14
C ALA A 213 3.68 24.07 -10.28
N ASP A 214 3.02 24.59 -11.32
CA ASP A 214 1.61 24.33 -11.61
C ASP A 214 1.40 22.92 -12.16
N GLU A 215 2.32 22.43 -13.00
CA GLU A 215 2.33 21.03 -13.44
C GLU A 215 2.45 20.05 -12.26
N ILE A 216 3.29 20.36 -11.26
CA ILE A 216 3.41 19.55 -10.04
C ILE A 216 2.11 19.57 -9.24
N ARG A 217 1.42 20.71 -9.16
CA ARG A 217 0.11 20.79 -8.49
C ARG A 217 -0.91 19.90 -9.20
N LEU A 218 -0.94 19.90 -10.53
CA LEU A 218 -1.79 19.01 -11.31
C LEU A 218 -1.46 17.54 -11.05
N THR A 219 -0.18 17.15 -11.08
CA THR A 219 0.25 15.77 -10.73
C THR A 219 -0.24 15.36 -9.35
N LYS A 220 0.00 16.19 -8.33
CA LYS A 220 -0.42 15.91 -6.96
C LYS A 220 -1.95 15.82 -6.85
N ALA A 221 -2.69 16.72 -7.50
CA ALA A 221 -4.15 16.71 -7.51
C ALA A 221 -4.70 15.45 -8.22
N PHE A 222 -4.10 15.05 -9.34
CA PHE A 222 -4.47 13.82 -10.04
C PHE A 222 -4.23 12.58 -9.18
N MET A 223 -3.06 12.46 -8.55
CA MET A 223 -2.78 11.36 -7.62
C MET A 223 -3.74 11.34 -6.42
N LEU A 224 -4.12 12.52 -5.91
CA LEU A 224 -5.11 12.67 -4.84
C LEU A 224 -6.50 12.20 -5.28
N GLY A 225 -7.00 12.69 -6.42
CA GLY A 225 -8.32 12.31 -6.94
C GLY A 225 -8.41 10.84 -7.32
N CYS A 226 -7.29 10.25 -7.77
CA CYS A 226 -7.20 8.82 -8.04
C CYS A 226 -7.06 7.96 -6.78
N GLY A 227 -6.82 8.55 -5.60
CA GLY A 227 -6.65 7.83 -4.34
C GLY A 227 -5.32 7.07 -4.23
N VAL A 228 -4.28 7.55 -4.91
CA VAL A 228 -2.93 6.97 -4.89
C VAL A 228 -1.88 7.88 -4.24
N TYR A 229 -2.25 9.09 -3.80
CA TYR A 229 -1.35 10.02 -3.11
C TYR A 229 -1.23 9.71 -1.61
N GLY A 230 0.00 9.71 -1.10
CA GLY A 230 0.33 9.43 0.30
C GLY A 230 1.26 8.23 0.42
N ALA A 231 2.40 8.40 1.11
CA ALA A 231 3.39 7.34 1.31
C ALA A 231 3.28 6.66 2.68
N GLU A 232 2.35 7.09 3.52
CA GLU A 232 2.01 6.43 4.77
C GLU A 232 1.61 4.97 4.53
N ILE A 233 1.92 4.09 5.49
CA ILE A 233 1.74 2.63 5.36
C ILE A 233 0.26 2.26 5.09
N ARG A 234 -0.66 3.08 5.60
CA ARG A 234 -2.09 2.95 5.35
C ARG A 234 -2.43 2.99 3.86
N VAL A 235 -1.83 3.91 3.11
CA VAL A 235 -2.11 4.15 1.69
C VAL A 235 -1.16 3.36 0.80
N GLY A 236 0.15 3.39 1.09
CA GLY A 236 1.18 2.74 0.29
C GLY A 236 1.25 3.26 -1.14
N GLY A 237 1.17 4.59 -1.30
CA GLY A 237 1.09 5.31 -2.57
C GLY A 237 2.25 6.28 -2.80
N PHE A 238 2.01 7.28 -3.64
CA PHE A 238 3.00 8.23 -4.13
C PHE A 238 3.17 9.41 -3.16
N SER A 239 4.40 9.66 -2.71
CA SER A 239 4.70 10.83 -1.86
C SER A 239 4.69 12.13 -2.66
N GLY A 240 4.59 13.27 -1.96
CA GLY A 240 4.71 14.59 -2.59
C GLY A 240 6.05 14.82 -3.28
N TYR A 241 7.15 14.30 -2.71
CA TYR A 241 8.48 14.36 -3.33
C TYR A 241 8.57 13.46 -4.56
N LEU A 242 7.99 12.25 -4.52
CA LEU A 242 7.92 11.38 -5.69
C LEU A 242 7.13 12.03 -6.84
N ALA A 243 6.01 12.67 -6.53
CA ALA A 243 5.20 13.41 -7.51
C ALA A 243 6.01 14.55 -8.17
N GLU A 244 6.81 15.27 -7.39
CA GLU A 244 7.72 16.31 -7.90
C GLU A 244 8.77 15.72 -8.83
N LEU A 245 9.48 14.66 -8.40
CA LEU A 245 10.51 14.01 -9.22
C LEU A 245 9.97 13.46 -10.54
N LEU A 246 8.82 12.80 -10.51
CA LEU A 246 8.18 12.28 -11.72
C LEU A 246 7.81 13.42 -12.69
N THR A 247 7.22 14.51 -12.17
CA THR A 247 6.84 15.65 -13.01
C THR A 247 8.07 16.34 -13.60
N LEU A 248 9.14 16.51 -12.83
CA LEU A 248 10.40 17.06 -13.30
C LEU A 248 11.05 16.17 -14.37
N ASN A 249 11.11 14.86 -14.15
CA ASN A 249 11.70 13.90 -15.07
C ASN A 249 11.03 13.92 -16.46
N TYR A 250 9.70 13.97 -16.51
CA TYR A 250 8.96 13.98 -17.77
C TYR A 250 8.70 15.40 -18.32
N GLY A 251 9.01 16.44 -17.56
CA GLY A 251 8.86 17.84 -17.97
C GLY A 251 7.42 18.34 -18.01
N GLY A 252 6.55 17.84 -17.13
CA GLY A 252 5.15 18.28 -17.01
C GLY A 252 4.17 17.16 -16.69
N PHE A 253 2.94 17.52 -16.30
CA PHE A 253 1.87 16.61 -15.93
C PHE A 253 1.45 15.71 -17.10
N LEU A 254 1.17 16.31 -18.26
CA LEU A 254 0.68 15.57 -19.44
C LEU A 254 1.67 14.48 -19.86
N LYS A 255 2.94 14.85 -20.08
CA LYS A 255 4.00 13.92 -20.46
C LYS A 255 4.21 12.82 -19.41
N MET A 256 4.09 13.15 -18.13
CA MET A 256 4.19 12.18 -17.05
C MET A 256 3.03 11.17 -17.11
N VAL A 257 1.79 11.63 -17.33
CA VAL A 257 0.62 10.76 -17.45
C VAL A 257 0.66 9.90 -18.72
N GLU A 258 1.12 10.45 -19.84
CA GLU A 258 1.38 9.71 -21.09
C GLU A 258 2.38 8.57 -20.85
N ALA A 259 3.51 8.88 -20.22
CA ALA A 259 4.51 7.87 -19.87
C ALA A 259 3.95 6.82 -18.91
N ALA A 260 3.26 7.26 -17.85
CA ALA A 260 2.65 6.38 -16.85
C ALA A 260 1.60 5.44 -17.46
N SER A 261 0.82 5.89 -18.44
CA SER A 261 -0.14 5.05 -19.17
C SER A 261 0.52 3.85 -19.87
N SER A 262 1.80 3.97 -20.21
CA SER A 262 2.59 2.96 -20.92
C SER A 262 3.52 2.17 -20.00
N TRP A 263 3.59 2.48 -18.70
CA TRP A 263 4.43 1.77 -17.76
C TRP A 263 4.09 0.28 -17.68
N ARG A 264 5.15 -0.53 -17.55
CA ARG A 264 5.09 -1.97 -17.28
C ARG A 264 6.00 -2.27 -16.09
N PRO A 265 5.47 -2.77 -14.96
CA PRO A 265 6.30 -3.19 -13.84
C PRO A 265 7.29 -4.31 -14.25
N PRO A 266 8.54 -4.29 -13.77
CA PRO A 266 9.10 -3.26 -12.91
C PRO A 266 9.44 -1.96 -13.66
N VAL A 267 9.00 -0.83 -13.11
CA VAL A 267 9.34 0.52 -13.58
C VAL A 267 10.65 0.96 -12.91
N CYS A 268 11.53 1.65 -13.63
CA CYS A 268 12.76 2.18 -13.04
C CYS A 268 13.10 3.51 -13.69
N ILE A 269 13.30 4.53 -12.85
CA ILE A 269 13.58 5.91 -13.23
C ILE A 269 14.79 6.35 -12.41
N ASP A 270 15.85 6.72 -13.10
CA ASP A 270 17.09 7.23 -12.50
C ASP A 270 17.42 8.56 -13.19
N ILE A 271 17.01 9.66 -12.55
CA ILE A 271 17.01 11.00 -13.16
C ILE A 271 18.45 11.49 -13.40
N GLU A 272 19.37 11.13 -12.50
CA GLU A 272 20.76 11.58 -12.53
C GLU A 272 21.71 10.50 -13.11
N GLY A 273 21.19 9.33 -13.49
CA GLY A 273 21.98 8.25 -14.07
C GLY A 273 23.02 7.68 -13.11
N HIS A 274 22.68 7.55 -11.83
CA HIS A 274 23.54 6.97 -10.79
C HIS A 274 23.96 5.52 -11.07
N TYR A 275 23.16 4.79 -11.85
CA TYR A 275 23.40 3.41 -12.24
C TYR A 275 23.62 3.29 -13.76
N ALA A 276 24.50 2.38 -14.17
CA ALA A 276 24.84 2.19 -15.58
C ALA A 276 23.68 1.57 -16.39
N SER A 277 22.73 0.91 -15.72
CA SER A 277 21.55 0.35 -16.38
C SER A 277 20.35 0.22 -15.46
N LYS A 278 19.16 0.13 -16.09
CA LYS A 278 17.90 -0.22 -15.43
C LYS A 278 18.00 -1.49 -14.58
N LYS A 279 18.71 -2.51 -15.10
CA LYS A 279 18.86 -3.80 -14.44
C LYS A 279 19.65 -3.67 -13.15
N GLU A 280 20.76 -2.92 -13.20
CA GLU A 280 21.62 -2.69 -12.05
C GLU A 280 20.87 -1.94 -10.93
N ALA A 281 20.16 -0.87 -11.27
CA ALA A 281 19.32 -0.14 -10.31
C ALA A 281 18.27 -1.08 -9.67
N LEU A 282 17.55 -1.87 -10.48
CA LEU A 282 16.58 -2.84 -9.95
C LEU A 282 17.21 -3.87 -9.02
N GLU A 283 18.39 -4.39 -9.36
CA GLU A 283 19.12 -5.34 -8.52
C GLU A 283 19.57 -4.72 -7.19
N ALA A 284 20.05 -3.47 -7.21
CA ALA A 284 20.47 -2.73 -6.02
C ALA A 284 19.34 -2.57 -4.98
N PHE A 285 18.08 -2.52 -5.43
CA PHE A 285 16.90 -2.36 -4.57
C PHE A 285 16.11 -3.65 -4.33
N GLY A 286 16.60 -4.82 -4.73
CA GLY A 286 15.90 -6.10 -4.51
C GLY A 286 14.71 -6.32 -5.46
N ARG A 287 14.75 -5.73 -6.67
CA ARG A 287 13.79 -5.88 -7.78
C ARG A 287 12.32 -5.54 -7.42
N PRO A 288 12.03 -4.36 -6.84
CA PRO A 288 10.65 -3.96 -6.55
C PRO A 288 9.88 -3.60 -7.84
N HIS A 289 8.56 -3.44 -7.74
CA HIS A 289 7.68 -3.10 -8.87
C HIS A 289 7.94 -1.70 -9.45
N ILE A 290 8.50 -0.79 -8.66
CA ILE A 290 8.94 0.54 -9.09
C ILE A 290 10.20 0.97 -8.31
N VAL A 291 11.18 1.47 -9.06
CA VAL A 291 12.36 2.16 -8.54
C VAL A 291 12.34 3.59 -9.07
N VAL A 292 12.41 4.56 -8.18
CA VAL A 292 12.79 5.93 -8.52
C VAL A 292 13.99 6.27 -7.68
N VAL A 293 15.18 6.30 -8.30
CA VAL A 293 16.44 6.56 -7.61
C VAL A 293 16.41 8.00 -7.11
N ASP A 294 16.71 8.18 -5.82
CA ASP A 294 16.76 9.51 -5.23
C ASP A 294 17.97 10.27 -5.80
N PRO A 295 17.78 11.45 -6.41
CA PRO A 295 18.87 12.19 -7.00
C PRO A 295 19.92 12.63 -5.98
N VAL A 296 19.55 12.81 -4.70
CA VAL A 296 20.51 13.20 -3.63
C VAL A 296 21.10 12.01 -2.88
N ASP A 297 20.58 10.80 -3.09
CA ASP A 297 21.06 9.58 -2.45
C ASP A 297 20.81 8.35 -3.33
N LYS A 298 21.83 7.93 -4.09
CA LYS A 298 21.73 6.77 -4.98
C LYS A 298 21.28 5.48 -4.28
N LYS A 299 21.46 5.35 -2.95
CA LYS A 299 21.06 4.15 -2.19
C LYS A 299 19.59 4.18 -1.74
N ARG A 300 18.81 5.20 -2.12
CA ARG A 300 17.42 5.36 -1.73
C ARG A 300 16.48 5.22 -2.93
N ASN A 301 15.47 4.37 -2.77
CA ASN A 301 14.32 4.32 -3.67
C ASN A 301 13.21 5.23 -3.12
N VAL A 302 12.93 6.35 -3.79
CA VAL A 302 11.89 7.31 -3.41
C VAL A 302 10.49 6.68 -3.47
N ALA A 303 10.31 5.65 -4.30
CA ALA A 303 9.05 4.92 -4.49
C ALA A 303 8.93 3.66 -3.61
N ALA A 304 9.77 3.48 -2.58
CA ALA A 304 9.76 2.28 -1.74
C ALA A 304 8.41 2.01 -1.05
N ALA A 305 7.62 3.05 -0.75
CA ALA A 305 6.29 2.91 -0.16
C ALA A 305 5.18 2.55 -1.17
N VAL A 306 5.43 2.70 -2.48
CA VAL A 306 4.42 2.49 -3.52
C VAL A 306 4.17 0.99 -3.69
N THR A 307 2.97 0.57 -3.30
CA THR A 307 2.52 -0.81 -3.49
C THR A 307 2.23 -1.12 -4.97
N GLU A 308 2.30 -2.39 -5.34
CA GLU A 308 1.93 -2.85 -6.68
C GLU A 308 0.51 -2.44 -7.08
N THR A 309 -0.43 -2.49 -6.12
CA THR A 309 -1.81 -2.03 -6.32
C THR A 309 -1.87 -0.55 -6.65
N LYS A 310 -1.20 0.32 -5.88
CA LYS A 310 -1.23 1.77 -6.12
C LYS A 310 -0.52 2.16 -7.41
N LEU A 311 0.57 1.47 -7.76
CA LEU A 311 1.21 1.63 -9.07
C LEU A 311 0.24 1.26 -10.21
N SER A 312 -0.44 0.11 -10.09
CA SER A 312 -1.37 -0.37 -11.13
C SER A 312 -2.62 0.51 -11.26
N GLU A 313 -3.16 0.99 -10.14
CA GLU A 313 -4.25 1.96 -10.10
C GLU A 313 -3.85 3.27 -10.81
N PHE A 314 -2.63 3.76 -10.58
CA PHE A 314 -2.13 4.95 -11.25
C PHE A 314 -1.99 4.76 -12.76
N ILE A 315 -1.39 3.64 -13.20
CA ILE A 315 -1.28 3.30 -14.64
C ILE A 315 -2.66 3.25 -15.31
N LEU A 316 -3.64 2.60 -14.66
CA LEU A 316 -5.00 2.52 -15.18
C LEU A 316 -5.68 3.89 -15.22
N ALA A 317 -5.55 4.68 -14.16
CA ALA A 317 -6.11 6.03 -14.11
C ALA A 317 -5.53 6.92 -15.21
N SER A 318 -4.22 6.85 -15.45
CA SER A 318 -3.54 7.55 -16.54
C SER A 318 -4.12 7.18 -17.92
N ARG A 319 -4.31 5.88 -18.20
CA ARG A 319 -4.93 5.42 -19.46
C ARG A 319 -6.34 5.96 -19.65
N LEU A 320 -7.16 5.88 -18.59
CA LEU A 320 -8.56 6.30 -18.65
C LEU A 320 -8.70 7.82 -18.77
N PHE A 321 -7.80 8.58 -18.13
CA PHE A 321 -7.77 10.03 -18.24
C PHE A 321 -7.42 10.47 -19.67
N LEU A 322 -6.38 9.88 -20.28
CA LEU A 322 -6.00 10.21 -21.66
C LEU A 322 -7.10 9.85 -22.67
N ASN A 323 -7.81 8.74 -22.44
CA ASN A 323 -8.91 8.32 -23.32
C ASN A 323 -10.18 9.17 -23.16
N SER A 324 -10.46 9.65 -21.96
CA SER A 324 -11.66 10.43 -21.67
C SER A 324 -11.39 11.45 -20.55
N PRO A 325 -10.77 12.59 -20.89
CA PRO A 325 -10.34 13.59 -19.92
C PRO A 325 -11.52 14.13 -19.11
N SER A 326 -11.33 14.26 -17.80
CA SER A 326 -12.38 14.76 -16.90
C SER A 326 -11.79 15.26 -15.59
N GLU A 327 -12.39 16.33 -15.06
CA GLU A 327 -12.04 16.87 -13.74
C GLU A 327 -12.13 15.82 -12.61
N ARG A 328 -12.99 14.80 -12.76
CA ARG A 328 -13.21 13.76 -11.73
C ARG A 328 -11.94 13.03 -11.28
N PHE A 329 -10.91 12.98 -12.12
CA PHE A 329 -9.65 12.32 -11.80
C PHE A 329 -8.78 13.12 -10.82
N PHE A 330 -9.08 14.40 -10.62
CA PHE A 330 -8.32 15.32 -9.77
C PHE A 330 -8.98 15.58 -8.42
N TYR A 331 -10.20 15.08 -8.22
CA TYR A 331 -10.97 15.31 -7.00
C TYR A 331 -11.38 13.99 -6.37
N ILE A 332 -11.25 13.92 -5.05
CA ILE A 332 -11.86 12.85 -4.28
C ILE A 332 -13.38 13.06 -4.41
N PRO A 333 -14.16 12.08 -4.92
CA PRO A 333 -15.58 12.28 -5.14
C PRO A 333 -16.28 12.77 -3.87
N GLU A 334 -17.20 13.74 -4.00
CA GLU A 334 -18.03 14.26 -2.89
C GLU A 334 -18.90 13.19 -2.20
N ARG A 335 -18.85 11.93 -2.64
CA ARG A 335 -19.34 10.76 -1.90
C ARG A 335 -18.83 10.72 -0.45
N VAL A 336 -17.69 11.35 -0.15
CA VAL A 336 -17.13 11.46 1.21
C VAL A 336 -17.92 12.45 2.10
N SER A 337 -18.66 13.42 1.54
CA SER A 337 -19.44 14.39 2.32
C SER A 337 -20.90 13.96 2.55
N LYS A 338 -21.50 13.20 1.64
CA LYS A 338 -22.80 12.54 1.87
C LYS A 338 -22.58 11.12 2.41
N CYS A 339 -22.56 11.02 3.74
CA CYS A 339 -22.56 9.74 4.45
C CYS A 339 -23.59 8.79 3.81
N ARG A 340 -23.12 7.63 3.33
CA ARG A 340 -23.99 6.64 2.70
C ARG A 340 -25.15 6.25 3.59
N THR A 341 -26.32 6.07 2.99
CA THR A 341 -27.49 5.68 3.74
C THR A 341 -27.32 4.25 4.26
N MET A 342 -27.89 3.95 5.42
CA MET A 342 -27.88 2.58 5.94
C MET A 342 -28.60 1.60 5.00
N THR A 343 -29.55 2.10 4.20
CA THR A 343 -30.24 1.31 3.16
C THR A 343 -29.28 0.86 2.07
N GLU A 344 -28.41 1.75 1.58
CA GLU A 344 -27.38 1.40 0.60
C GLU A 344 -26.39 0.36 1.15
N VAL A 345 -25.92 0.55 2.38
CA VAL A 345 -25.00 -0.38 3.05
C VAL A 345 -25.64 -1.76 3.21
N ARG A 346 -26.87 -1.83 3.74
CA ARG A 346 -27.59 -3.11 3.87
C ARG A 346 -27.79 -3.79 2.53
N ARG A 347 -28.17 -3.04 1.49
CA ARG A 347 -28.31 -3.58 0.13
C ARG A 347 -27.00 -4.17 -0.37
N ALA A 348 -25.88 -3.46 -0.18
CA ALA A 348 -24.56 -3.90 -0.63
C ALA A 348 -24.03 -5.11 0.14
N LEU A 349 -24.53 -5.38 1.36
CA LEU A 349 -24.18 -6.55 2.18
C LEU A 349 -24.99 -7.82 1.84
N ARG A 350 -26.15 -7.69 1.18
CA ARG A 350 -27.05 -8.83 0.93
C ARG A 350 -26.35 -9.91 0.10
N GLY A 351 -26.45 -11.16 0.55
CA GLY A 351 -25.90 -12.33 -0.14
C GLY A 351 -24.37 -12.46 -0.08
N ARG A 352 -23.66 -11.59 0.65
CA ARG A 352 -22.20 -11.61 0.74
C ARG A 352 -21.73 -12.28 2.02
N CYS A 353 -20.66 -13.05 1.92
CA CYS A 353 -20.00 -13.68 3.06
C CYS A 353 -18.85 -12.78 3.54
N ILE A 354 -19.10 -11.98 4.57
CA ILE A 354 -18.11 -11.06 5.12
C ILE A 354 -17.85 -11.39 6.57
N LEU A 355 -16.59 -11.62 6.88
CA LEU A 355 -16.07 -11.78 8.23
C LEU A 355 -15.49 -10.44 8.69
N GLY A 356 -15.96 -9.93 9.83
CA GLY A 356 -15.43 -8.73 10.45
C GLY A 356 -14.84 -9.01 11.83
N LEU A 357 -13.65 -8.48 12.11
CA LEU A 357 -13.02 -8.54 13.42
C LEU A 357 -12.85 -7.13 13.96
N ARG A 358 -13.55 -6.80 15.06
CA ARG A 358 -13.35 -5.53 15.76
C ARG A 358 -12.51 -5.75 17.01
N LEU A 359 -11.41 -5.02 17.10
CA LEU A 359 -10.50 -5.02 18.22
C LEU A 359 -10.24 -3.58 18.73
N ARG A 360 -9.83 -3.48 19.99
CA ARG A 360 -9.36 -2.24 20.58
C ARG A 360 -7.84 -2.16 20.44
N VAL A 361 -7.32 -1.07 19.89
CA VAL A 361 -5.89 -0.85 19.64
C VAL A 361 -5.34 0.23 20.57
N GLN A 362 -4.07 0.11 20.93
CA GLN A 362 -3.38 1.14 21.70
C GLN A 362 -3.06 2.33 20.80
N GLN A 363 -3.09 3.54 21.37
CA GLN A 363 -2.65 4.75 20.67
C GLN A 363 -1.15 4.66 20.41
N LYS A 364 -0.80 4.68 19.12
CA LYS A 364 0.57 4.59 18.61
C LYS A 364 0.68 5.53 17.40
N PRO A 365 1.91 5.86 16.98
CA PRO A 365 2.13 6.51 15.70
C PRO A 365 1.36 5.80 14.57
N PRO A 366 0.66 6.54 13.69
CA PRO A 366 -0.19 5.94 12.67
C PRO A 366 0.52 4.88 11.82
N ASP A 367 1.73 5.15 11.33
CA ASP A 367 2.46 4.18 10.51
C ASP A 367 2.85 2.92 11.27
N VAL A 368 3.27 3.04 12.53
CA VAL A 368 3.56 1.87 13.38
C VAL A 368 2.31 1.02 13.55
N LEU A 369 1.17 1.65 13.88
CA LEU A 369 -0.11 0.95 14.03
C LEU A 369 -0.55 0.29 12.71
N TRP A 370 -0.47 1.00 11.59
CA TRP A 370 -0.86 0.47 10.28
C TRP A 370 0.07 -0.64 9.81
N GLY A 371 1.36 -0.60 10.14
CA GLY A 371 2.30 -1.70 9.95
C GLY A 371 1.86 -2.94 10.72
N GLU A 372 1.54 -2.78 12.02
CA GLU A 372 1.04 -3.88 12.85
C GLU A 372 -0.29 -4.45 12.32
N ILE A 373 -1.22 -3.59 11.90
CA ILE A 373 -2.52 -3.95 11.33
C ILE A 373 -2.34 -4.71 10.03
N LYS A 374 -1.57 -4.20 9.05
CA LYS A 374 -1.40 -4.84 7.74
C LYS A 374 -0.70 -6.20 7.85
N HIS A 375 0.31 -6.31 8.72
CA HIS A 375 0.96 -7.59 9.01
C HIS A 375 -0.03 -8.62 9.59
N THR A 376 -0.80 -8.22 10.62
CA THR A 376 -1.82 -9.08 11.25
C THR A 376 -2.93 -9.46 10.28
N LEU A 377 -3.41 -8.52 9.48
CA LEU A 377 -4.43 -8.72 8.45
C LEU A 377 -3.97 -9.77 7.42
N MET A 378 -2.71 -9.70 6.97
CA MET A 378 -2.14 -10.70 6.08
C MET A 378 -1.97 -12.07 6.76
N GLY A 379 -1.56 -12.10 8.03
CA GLY A 379 -1.46 -13.33 8.80
C GLY A 379 -2.80 -14.05 8.93
N ILE A 380 -3.87 -13.32 9.26
CA ILE A 380 -5.23 -13.88 9.35
C ILE A 380 -5.70 -14.36 7.97
N ARG A 381 -5.48 -13.58 6.90
CA ARG A 381 -5.79 -14.01 5.52
C ARG A 381 -5.13 -15.37 5.20
N ARG A 382 -3.82 -15.51 5.46
CA ARG A 382 -3.07 -16.74 5.21
C ARG A 382 -3.61 -17.91 6.04
N ALA A 383 -3.96 -17.67 7.30
CA ALA A 383 -4.57 -18.70 8.16
C ALA A 383 -5.94 -19.15 7.62
N LEU A 384 -6.78 -18.23 7.15
CA LEU A 384 -8.06 -18.56 6.53
C LEU A 384 -7.88 -19.38 5.24
N GLU A 385 -6.95 -18.97 4.37
CA GLU A 385 -6.64 -19.68 3.12
C GLU A 385 -6.07 -21.09 3.39
N HIS A 386 -5.19 -21.23 4.37
CA HIS A 386 -4.63 -22.54 4.79
C HIS A 386 -5.72 -23.53 5.25
N GLU A 387 -6.79 -23.04 5.88
CA GLU A 387 -7.91 -23.88 6.33
C GLU A 387 -8.86 -24.29 5.20
N GLY A 388 -8.75 -23.63 4.03
CA GLY A 388 -9.57 -23.86 2.86
C GLY A 388 -10.61 -22.77 2.60
N PHE A 389 -10.60 -21.65 3.34
CA PHE A 389 -11.45 -20.51 3.03
C PHE A 389 -10.85 -19.71 1.87
N ARG A 390 -11.57 -19.65 0.75
CA ARG A 390 -11.20 -18.78 -0.36
C ARG A 390 -11.52 -17.33 0.00
N THR A 391 -10.49 -16.50 0.14
CA THR A 391 -10.61 -15.06 0.40
C THR A 391 -10.59 -14.30 -0.93
N PHE A 392 -11.60 -13.47 -1.19
CA PHE A 392 -11.65 -12.61 -2.38
C PHE A 392 -10.92 -11.30 -2.15
N ARG A 393 -11.24 -10.61 -1.05
CA ARG A 393 -10.68 -9.30 -0.70
C ARG A 393 -10.62 -9.14 0.82
N TYR A 394 -9.73 -8.28 1.27
CA TYR A 394 -9.57 -7.98 2.68
C TYR A 394 -8.99 -6.58 2.82
N ASP A 395 -9.42 -5.86 3.86
CA ASP A 395 -8.84 -4.58 4.22
C ASP A 395 -9.11 -4.29 5.70
N ALA A 396 -8.52 -3.21 6.22
CA ALA A 396 -8.72 -2.78 7.59
C ALA A 396 -9.09 -1.30 7.65
N TRP A 397 -9.82 -0.95 8.69
CA TRP A 397 -10.13 0.42 9.08
C TRP A 397 -9.73 0.63 10.52
N SER A 398 -9.26 1.84 10.83
CA SER A 398 -8.96 2.23 12.21
C SER A 398 -9.24 3.70 12.41
N GLU A 399 -9.84 4.03 13.53
CA GLU A 399 -10.09 5.38 14.03
C GLU A 399 -10.07 5.32 15.55
N ASP A 400 -9.46 6.33 16.16
CA ASP A 400 -9.20 6.39 17.59
C ASP A 400 -8.56 5.09 18.10
N ASP A 401 -9.19 4.42 19.06
CA ASP A 401 -8.73 3.17 19.66
C ASP A 401 -9.41 1.93 19.07
N THR A 402 -10.12 2.07 17.95
CA THR A 402 -10.87 0.98 17.33
C THR A 402 -10.24 0.60 16.00
N CYS A 403 -10.07 -0.70 15.77
CA CYS A 403 -9.72 -1.26 14.47
C CYS A 403 -10.74 -2.32 14.06
N VAL A 404 -11.13 -2.31 12.78
CA VAL A 404 -11.99 -3.32 12.16
C VAL A 404 -11.26 -3.91 10.96
N MET A 405 -11.02 -5.21 10.98
CA MET A 405 -10.49 -5.98 9.84
C MET A 405 -11.64 -6.69 9.14
N LEU A 406 -11.72 -6.58 7.81
CA LEU A 406 -12.75 -7.19 6.99
C LEU A 406 -12.13 -8.20 6.03
N PHE A 407 -12.81 -9.33 5.86
CA PHE A 407 -12.50 -10.36 4.88
C PHE A 407 -13.77 -10.74 4.13
N GLU A 408 -13.75 -10.59 2.81
CA GLU A 408 -14.80 -11.09 1.94
C GLU A 408 -14.41 -12.49 1.47
N LEU A 409 -15.22 -13.48 1.82
CA LEU A 409 -14.95 -14.90 1.64
C LEU A 409 -15.95 -15.52 0.67
N GLN A 410 -15.61 -16.66 0.09
CA GLN A 410 -16.56 -17.47 -0.69
C GLN A 410 -17.69 -18.04 0.18
N GLY A 411 -17.40 -18.36 1.44
CA GLY A 411 -18.36 -18.91 2.40
C GLY A 411 -17.85 -18.75 3.83
N LEU A 412 -18.78 -18.69 4.79
CA LEU A 412 -18.46 -18.59 6.22
C LEU A 412 -18.41 -19.95 6.92
N ASN A 413 -18.83 -21.00 6.23
CA ASN A 413 -18.73 -22.38 6.68
C ASN A 413 -18.09 -23.22 5.57
N LEU A 414 -17.18 -24.11 5.95
CA LEU A 414 -16.64 -25.13 5.06
C LEU A 414 -17.56 -26.35 5.02
N PRO A 415 -17.49 -27.18 3.96
CA PRO A 415 -18.10 -28.50 3.97
C PRO A 415 -17.61 -29.33 5.17
N PRO A 416 -18.42 -30.26 5.69
CA PRO A 416 -18.08 -31.08 6.86
C PRO A 416 -16.93 -32.06 6.59
N TYR A 417 -16.48 -32.17 5.34
CA TYR A 417 -15.39 -33.04 4.94
C TYR A 417 -14.42 -32.32 3.99
N TYR A 418 -13.21 -32.86 3.83
CA TYR A 418 -12.22 -32.40 2.87
C TYR A 418 -11.45 -33.58 2.27
N LEU A 419 -10.93 -33.36 1.07
CA LEU A 419 -10.08 -34.34 0.39
C LEU A 419 -8.65 -34.21 0.90
N HIS A 420 -8.11 -35.28 1.48
CA HIS A 420 -6.71 -35.38 1.86
C HIS A 420 -5.97 -36.19 0.78
N CYS A 421 -5.08 -35.52 0.05
CA CYS A 421 -4.22 -36.12 -0.95
C CYS A 421 -3.04 -36.84 -0.29
N GLY A 422 -2.94 -38.15 -0.49
CA GLY A 422 -1.85 -38.99 -0.04
C GLY A 422 -0.68 -39.03 -1.05
N PRO A 423 0.36 -39.82 -0.73
CA PRO A 423 1.48 -40.03 -1.63
C PRO A 423 1.07 -40.83 -2.88
N PRO A 424 1.91 -40.80 -3.94
CA PRO A 424 1.82 -41.79 -5.00
C PRO A 424 1.93 -43.23 -4.46
N VAL A 425 1.17 -44.16 -5.05
CA VAL A 425 1.01 -45.54 -4.55
C VAL A 425 2.32 -46.36 -4.55
N TYR A 426 3.29 -45.96 -5.38
CA TYR A 426 4.57 -46.65 -5.55
C TYR A 426 5.68 -46.13 -4.63
N LEU A 427 5.37 -45.23 -3.68
CA LEU A 427 6.30 -44.79 -2.64
C LEU A 427 6.07 -45.59 -1.36
N ASP A 428 7.13 -45.83 -0.59
CA ASP A 428 7.06 -46.66 0.63
C ASP A 428 6.09 -46.10 1.68
N ASN A 429 5.93 -44.77 1.75
CA ASN A 429 5.00 -44.12 2.66
C ASN A 429 3.52 -44.29 2.28
N ALA A 430 3.20 -44.94 1.16
CA ALA A 430 1.83 -45.29 0.79
C ALA A 430 1.21 -46.28 1.78
N PHE A 431 1.97 -47.28 2.24
CA PHE A 431 1.50 -48.25 3.22
C PHE A 431 1.15 -47.59 4.56
N ASP A 432 1.99 -46.67 5.04
CA ASP A 432 1.75 -45.91 6.26
C ASP A 432 0.49 -45.04 6.16
N PHE A 433 0.28 -44.40 5.00
CA PHE A 433 -0.91 -43.60 4.75
C PHE A 433 -2.19 -44.46 4.83
N VAL A 434 -2.19 -45.63 4.20
CA VAL A 434 -3.34 -46.56 4.25
C VAL A 434 -3.59 -46.99 5.68
N LYS A 435 -2.57 -47.49 6.39
CA LYS A 435 -2.69 -47.95 7.79
C LYS A 435 -3.23 -46.86 8.71
N LYS A 436 -2.77 -45.62 8.53
CA LYS A 436 -3.21 -44.47 9.34
C LYS A 436 -4.66 -44.09 9.09
N HIS A 437 -5.21 -44.37 7.91
CA HIS A 437 -6.48 -43.78 7.48
C HIS A 437 -7.62 -44.77 7.24
N VAL A 438 -7.34 -46.08 7.12
CA VAL A 438 -8.35 -47.14 6.95
C VAL A 438 -9.33 -47.21 8.12
N GLU A 439 -8.84 -47.14 9.36
CA GLU A 439 -9.65 -47.27 10.60
C GLU A 439 -9.81 -45.95 11.36
N ALA A 440 -9.32 -44.85 10.80
CA ALA A 440 -9.38 -43.57 11.49
C ALA A 440 -10.83 -43.06 11.59
N GLN A 441 -11.27 -42.72 12.80
CA GLN A 441 -12.65 -42.26 13.07
C GLN A 441 -13.03 -41.00 12.28
N ASP A 442 -12.06 -40.17 11.92
CA ASP A 442 -12.24 -38.98 11.10
C ASP A 442 -12.13 -39.27 9.59
N THR A 443 -12.07 -40.53 9.15
CA THR A 443 -12.20 -40.93 7.75
C THR A 443 -13.67 -41.18 7.40
N VAL A 444 -14.21 -40.37 6.50
CA VAL A 444 -15.59 -40.47 6.00
C VAL A 444 -15.67 -41.46 4.84
N ALA A 445 -14.65 -41.49 3.97
CA ALA A 445 -14.59 -42.40 2.84
C ALA A 445 -13.14 -42.65 2.42
N GLY A 446 -12.86 -43.84 1.88
CA GLY A 446 -11.52 -44.27 1.50
C GLY A 446 -10.77 -44.99 2.61
N PRO A 447 -9.44 -45.13 2.49
CA PRO A 447 -8.59 -44.67 1.39
C PRO A 447 -8.96 -45.29 0.02
N TRP A 448 -8.82 -44.54 -1.08
CA TRP A 448 -8.94 -45.07 -2.44
C TRP A 448 -7.78 -44.59 -3.32
N VAL A 449 -7.60 -45.26 -4.46
CA VAL A 449 -6.62 -44.87 -5.48
C VAL A 449 -7.34 -44.13 -6.60
N SER A 450 -6.78 -43.00 -7.04
CA SER A 450 -7.20 -42.32 -8.27
C SER A 450 -5.96 -41.92 -9.05
N GLY A 451 -5.84 -42.42 -10.29
CA GLY A 451 -4.59 -42.34 -11.06
C GLY A 451 -3.45 -43.04 -10.31
N SER A 452 -2.36 -42.32 -10.06
CA SER A 452 -1.17 -42.85 -9.37
C SER A 452 -1.12 -42.54 -7.87
N ARG A 453 -2.16 -41.96 -7.27
CA ARG A 453 -2.14 -41.43 -5.89
C ARG A 453 -3.25 -41.99 -5.01
N LEU A 454 -2.95 -42.00 -3.71
CA LEU A 454 -3.92 -42.29 -2.65
C LEU A 454 -4.70 -41.04 -2.24
N TYR A 455 -5.96 -41.25 -1.86
CA TYR A 455 -6.86 -40.22 -1.38
C TYR A 455 -7.70 -40.74 -0.23
N VAL A 456 -8.10 -39.84 0.66
CA VAL A 456 -9.09 -40.13 1.71
C VAL A 456 -9.96 -38.90 1.92
N LEU A 457 -11.25 -39.11 2.18
CA LEU A 457 -12.18 -38.05 2.55
C LEU A 457 -12.19 -37.98 4.08
N LYS A 458 -11.72 -36.88 4.65
CA LYS A 458 -11.64 -36.68 6.10
C LYS A 458 -12.76 -35.78 6.59
N SER A 459 -13.31 -36.05 7.78
CA SER A 459 -14.25 -35.15 8.44
C SER A 459 -13.50 -33.96 9.06
N ARG A 460 -14.17 -32.82 9.13
CA ARG A 460 -13.69 -31.63 9.85
C ARG A 460 -14.30 -31.59 11.23
N SER A 461 -13.47 -31.35 12.25
CA SER A 461 -13.95 -31.15 13.62
C SER A 461 -14.73 -29.84 13.79
N LYS A 462 -14.43 -28.82 12.96
CA LYS A 462 -15.12 -27.53 12.90
C LYS A 462 -15.25 -27.07 11.45
N THR A 463 -16.37 -26.44 11.13
CA THR A 463 -16.68 -25.91 9.78
C THR A 463 -16.83 -24.40 9.76
N SER A 464 -17.26 -23.80 10.87
CA SER A 464 -17.44 -22.35 11.02
C SER A 464 -16.09 -21.62 11.03
N VAL A 465 -16.00 -20.56 10.22
CA VAL A 465 -14.82 -19.69 10.16
C VAL A 465 -14.47 -19.09 11.53
N VAL A 466 -15.47 -18.80 12.35
CA VAL A 466 -15.28 -18.20 13.67
C VAL A 466 -14.59 -19.17 14.62
N ASP A 467 -15.02 -20.43 14.61
CA ASP A 467 -14.49 -21.46 15.50
C ASP A 467 -13.05 -21.80 15.12
N ILE A 468 -12.83 -22.00 13.81
CA ILE A 468 -11.50 -22.29 13.25
C ILE A 468 -10.53 -21.15 13.57
N LEU A 469 -10.94 -19.90 13.31
CA LEU A 469 -10.09 -18.74 13.54
C LEU A 469 -9.77 -18.57 15.04
N ARG A 470 -10.74 -18.77 15.94
CA ARG A 470 -10.49 -18.73 17.39
C ARG A 470 -9.48 -19.80 17.82
N ILE A 471 -9.62 -21.04 17.35
CA ILE A 471 -8.68 -22.12 17.66
C ILE A 471 -7.26 -21.74 17.20
N ARG A 472 -7.12 -21.27 15.96
CA ARG A 472 -5.81 -20.89 15.39
C ARG A 472 -5.18 -19.70 16.12
N LEU A 473 -5.97 -18.69 16.48
CA LEU A 473 -5.50 -17.54 17.26
C LEU A 473 -5.06 -17.95 18.68
N THR A 474 -5.78 -18.86 19.33
CA THR A 474 -5.43 -19.36 20.68
C THR A 474 -4.16 -20.21 20.65
N ARG A 475 -3.96 -21.03 19.61
CA ARG A 475 -2.76 -21.87 19.43
C ARG A 475 -1.50 -21.09 19.03
N GLY A 476 -1.64 -19.84 18.58
CA GLY A 476 -0.52 -19.06 18.09
C GLY A 476 -0.09 -19.41 16.66
N ASP A 477 -0.95 -20.10 15.91
CA ASP A 477 -0.67 -20.54 14.53
C ASP A 477 -0.83 -19.41 13.50
N VAL A 478 -1.29 -18.23 13.94
CA VAL A 478 -1.52 -17.06 13.08
C VAL A 478 -0.39 -16.06 13.31
N SER A 479 0.24 -15.60 12.23
CA SER A 479 1.23 -14.53 12.30
C SER A 479 0.56 -13.20 12.67
N VAL A 480 0.69 -12.79 13.93
CA VAL A 480 0.08 -11.57 14.48
C VAL A 480 1.18 -10.71 15.07
N SER A 481 1.10 -9.39 14.85
CA SER A 481 2.04 -8.44 15.43
C SER A 481 1.93 -8.43 16.95
N ALA A 482 3.06 -8.41 17.67
CA ALA A 482 3.08 -8.51 19.14
C ALA A 482 2.15 -7.48 19.82
N GLY A 483 2.15 -6.23 19.34
CA GLY A 483 1.28 -5.16 19.85
C GLY A 483 -0.22 -5.37 19.69
N LEU A 484 -0.66 -6.32 18.83
CA LEU A 484 -2.07 -6.62 18.59
C LEU A 484 -2.50 -8.01 19.08
N MET A 485 -1.58 -8.80 19.63
CA MET A 485 -1.84 -10.21 19.98
C MET A 485 -2.93 -10.37 21.05
N ASP A 486 -2.92 -9.55 22.09
CA ASP A 486 -3.96 -9.59 23.12
C ASP A 486 -5.30 -9.06 22.63
N ALA A 487 -5.24 -8.00 21.81
CA ALA A 487 -6.42 -7.38 21.23
C ALA A 487 -7.15 -8.32 20.26
N ILE A 488 -6.41 -9.10 19.46
CA ILE A 488 -7.00 -10.03 18.49
C ILE A 488 -7.63 -11.24 19.17
N LYS A 489 -7.04 -11.76 20.26
CA LYS A 489 -7.62 -12.87 21.04
C LYS A 489 -8.96 -12.48 21.66
N LYS A 490 -9.13 -11.21 22.02
CA LYS A 490 -10.35 -10.63 22.59
C LYS A 490 -11.26 -9.99 21.53
N ALA A 491 -10.94 -10.13 20.23
CA ALA A 491 -11.66 -9.46 19.17
C ALA A 491 -13.12 -9.93 19.10
N ARG A 492 -14.03 -8.98 18.86
CA ARG A 492 -15.41 -9.29 18.55
C ARG A 492 -15.51 -9.66 17.06
N ILE A 493 -15.94 -10.88 16.80
CA ILE A 493 -16.08 -11.43 15.44
C ILE A 493 -17.53 -11.30 15.00
N TYR A 494 -17.74 -10.76 13.80
CA TYR A 494 -19.02 -10.59 13.14
C TYR A 494 -19.11 -11.49 11.92
N LYS A 495 -20.23 -12.19 11.77
CA LYS A 495 -20.49 -13.16 10.69
C LYS A 495 -21.72 -12.83 9.86
N SER A 496 -22.48 -11.81 10.25
CA SER A 496 -23.69 -11.41 9.54
C SER A 496 -23.58 -9.97 9.04
N GLY A 497 -24.16 -9.73 7.86
CA GLY A 497 -24.27 -8.39 7.30
C GLY A 497 -25.02 -7.44 8.25
N GLU A 498 -26.03 -7.90 8.97
CA GLU A 498 -26.79 -7.04 9.88
C GLU A 498 -25.97 -6.62 11.11
N GLU A 499 -25.10 -7.47 11.64
CA GLU A 499 -24.17 -7.06 12.70
C GLU A 499 -23.18 -6.00 12.23
N LEU A 500 -22.63 -6.15 11.02
CA LEU A 500 -21.75 -5.15 10.41
C LEU A 500 -22.51 -3.85 10.13
N ALA A 501 -23.76 -3.92 9.66
CA ALA A 501 -24.62 -2.76 9.47
C ALA A 501 -24.91 -2.03 10.79
N LYS A 502 -25.14 -2.76 11.89
CA LYS A 502 -25.30 -2.17 13.23
C LYS A 502 -24.01 -1.50 13.74
N LEU A 503 -22.84 -2.02 13.37
CA LEU A 503 -21.57 -1.35 13.66
C LEU A 503 -21.44 -0.05 12.84
N ALA A 504 -21.77 -0.11 11.55
CA ALA A 504 -21.74 1.03 10.63
C ALA A 504 -22.79 2.10 10.93
N SER A 505 -23.89 1.78 11.62
CA SER A 505 -24.86 2.80 12.03
C SER A 505 -24.30 3.75 13.09
N ARG A 506 -23.35 3.27 13.91
CA ARG A 506 -22.77 4.00 15.06
C ARG A 506 -21.56 4.85 14.71
N ASN A 507 -20.86 4.54 13.62
CA ASN A 507 -19.66 5.28 13.20
C ASN A 507 -19.73 5.58 11.69
N VAL A 508 -19.77 6.89 11.37
CA VAL A 508 -19.88 7.41 10.00
C VAL A 508 -18.65 7.07 9.14
N SER A 509 -17.46 7.20 9.72
CA SER A 509 -16.18 6.90 9.05
C SER A 509 -16.08 5.41 8.70
N PHE A 510 -16.44 4.52 9.64
CA PHE A 510 -16.52 3.09 9.37
C PHE A 510 -17.61 2.74 8.35
N ARG A 511 -18.76 3.42 8.38
CA ARG A 511 -19.83 3.23 7.38
C ARG A 511 -19.33 3.50 5.97
N GLN A 512 -18.60 4.60 5.79
CA GLN A 512 -18.02 4.97 4.51
C GLN A 512 -17.01 3.91 4.05
N PHE A 513 -16.09 3.53 4.93
CA PHE A 513 -15.12 2.46 4.64
C PHE A 513 -15.79 1.13 4.28
N LEU A 514 -16.81 0.70 5.03
CA LEU A 514 -17.52 -0.54 4.75
C LEU A 514 -18.19 -0.48 3.38
N PHE A 515 -18.80 0.65 3.03
CA PHE A 515 -19.41 0.82 1.72
C PHE A 515 -18.37 0.80 0.59
N ASP A 516 -17.25 1.49 0.74
CA ASP A 516 -16.18 1.52 -0.27
C ASP A 516 -15.52 0.14 -0.43
N PHE A 517 -15.33 -0.57 0.68
CA PHE A 517 -14.93 -1.97 0.67
C PHE A 517 -15.94 -2.80 -0.12
N LEU A 518 -17.24 -2.62 0.07
CA LEU A 518 -18.26 -3.38 -0.66
C LEU A 518 -18.34 -3.03 -2.15
N GLU A 519 -18.28 -1.76 -2.53
CA GLU A 519 -18.34 -1.33 -3.94
C GLU A 519 -17.11 -1.74 -4.74
N ALA A 520 -15.95 -1.94 -4.08
CA ALA A 520 -14.73 -2.42 -4.71
C ALA A 520 -14.22 -1.54 -5.86
N ARG A 521 -14.63 -0.27 -5.89
CA ARG A 521 -14.41 0.61 -7.03
C ARG A 521 -13.46 1.74 -6.62
N PRO A 522 -12.27 1.83 -7.26
CA PRO A 522 -11.38 2.97 -7.07
C PRO A 522 -12.10 4.31 -7.31
N PRO A 523 -11.67 5.40 -6.65
CA PRO A 523 -12.33 6.70 -6.74
C PRO A 523 -12.54 7.18 -8.19
N PHE A 524 -11.54 7.01 -9.05
CA PHE A 524 -11.55 7.45 -10.44
C PHE A 524 -12.49 6.65 -11.37
N LEU A 525 -12.99 5.49 -10.92
CA LEU A 525 -14.01 4.70 -11.64
C LEU A 525 -15.44 5.00 -11.17
N SER A 526 -15.59 5.70 -10.04
CA SER A 526 -16.90 5.99 -9.48
C SER A 526 -17.67 6.96 -10.38
N ARG A 527 -18.86 6.55 -10.83
CA ARG A 527 -19.80 7.47 -11.48
C ARG A 527 -20.19 8.55 -10.45
N GLN A 528 -19.91 9.81 -10.75
CA GLN A 528 -20.62 10.91 -10.10
C GLN A 528 -22.10 10.73 -10.45
N GLY A 529 -22.98 10.88 -9.47
CA GLY A 529 -24.41 10.73 -9.70
C GLY A 529 -24.82 11.66 -10.83
N GLN A 530 -25.49 11.09 -11.83
CA GLN A 530 -26.42 11.86 -12.64
C GLN A 530 -27.58 12.31 -11.76
#